data_AF-M5WU69-F1
#
_entry.id   AF-M5WU69-F1
#
_cell.length_a   1.000
_cell.length_b   1.000
_cell.length_c   1.000
_cell.angle_alpha   90.00
_cell.angle_beta   90.00
_cell.angle_gamma   90.00
#
_symmetry.space_group_name_H-M   'P 1'
#
loop_
_entity.id
_entity.type
_entity.pdbx_description
1 polymer ?
#
loop_
_entity_poly.entity_id
_entity_poly.type
_entity_poly.pdbx_seq_one_letter_code
_entity_poly.pdbx_strand_id
1 'polypeptide(L)' 'MADWGPVVIAVVLFVLLTPGLLFQLPGNSRVVEFNNMQTSGVSILVHTIIYFGLVTIFLIAIGVHIYTG' A
#
# COMPACT_ATOMS: atom_id res chain seq x y z
N MET A 1 -5.55 2.02 -27.24
CA MET A 1 -5.13 2.82 -26.08
C MET A 1 -5.07 1.89 -24.89
N ALA A 2 -3.88 1.75 -24.28
CA ALA A 2 -3.72 0.90 -23.10
C ALA A 2 -4.46 1.52 -21.90
N ASP A 3 -5.01 0.68 -21.03
CA ASP A 3 -5.63 1.13 -19.79
C ASP A 3 -4.55 1.36 -18.73
N TRP A 4 -4.40 2.62 -18.32
CA TRP A 4 -3.46 3.08 -17.31
C TRP A 4 -4.06 3.13 -15.90
N GLY A 5 -5.36 2.86 -15.75
CA GLY A 5 -6.05 2.84 -14.46
C GLY A 5 -5.32 1.96 -13.42
N PRO A 6 -5.01 0.69 -13.76
CA PRO A 6 -4.23 -0.20 -12.89
C PRO A 6 -2.89 0.38 -12.45
N VAL A 7 -2.16 1.00 -13.38
CA VAL A 7 -0.80 1.51 -13.13
C VAL A 7 -0.85 2.71 -12.20
N VAL A 8 -1.72 3.69 -12.48
CA VAL A 8 -1.80 4.93 -11.69
C VAL A 8 -2.27 4.63 -10.26
N ILE A 9 -3.29 3.78 -10.10
CA ILE A 9 -3.83 3.41 -8.78
C ILE A 9 -2.78 2.69 -7.95
N ALA A 10 -2.07 1.72 -8.54
CA ALA A 10 -1.00 0.99 -7.86
C ALA A 10 0.09 1.95 -7.36
N VAL A 11 0.53 2.90 -8.21
CA VAL A 11 1.58 3.86 -7.85
C VAL A 11 1.15 4.79 -6.72
N VAL A 12 -0.07 5.35 -6.77
CA VAL A 12 -0.58 6.25 -5.72
C VAL A 12 -0.69 5.51 -4.38
N LEU A 13 -1.28 4.32 -4.38
CA LEU A 13 -1.41 3.50 -3.16
C LEU A 13 -0.05 3.09 -2.61
N PHE A 14 0.92 2.79 -3.47
CA PHE A 14 2.27 2.42 -3.06
C PHE A 14 2.96 3.59 -2.35
N VAL A 15 2.89 4.81 -2.92
CA VAL A 15 3.45 6.03 -2.30
C VAL A 15 2.77 6.35 -0.97
N LEU A 16 1.43 6.23 -0.89
CA LEU A 16 0.68 6.49 0.35
C LEU A 16 1.01 5.49 1.47
N LEU A 17 1.25 4.23 1.11
CA LEU A 17 1.45 3.14 2.07
C LEU A 17 2.94 2.80 2.27
N THR A 18 3.88 3.51 1.63
CA THR A 18 5.29 3.12 1.59
C THR A 18 5.83 2.86 3.01
N PRO A 19 6.35 1.64 3.28
CA PRO A 19 6.90 1.28 4.59
C PRO A 19 8.26 1.97 4.75
N GLY A 20 8.21 3.23 5.16
CA GLY A 20 9.40 4.08 5.30
C GLY A 20 9.09 5.54 5.60
N LEU A 21 7.91 6.06 5.21
CA LEU A 21 7.57 7.48 5.40
C LEU A 21 6.53 7.78 6.49
N LEU A 22 5.59 6.86 6.81
CA LEU A 22 4.47 7.19 7.73
C LEU A 22 4.10 6.15 8.81
N PHE A 23 4.27 4.84 8.59
CA PHE A 23 3.78 3.83 9.54
C PHE A 23 4.76 2.67 9.74
N GLN A 24 5.64 2.80 10.73
CA GLN A 24 6.24 1.64 11.39
C GLN A 24 5.32 1.26 12.57
N LEU A 25 4.38 0.34 12.32
CA LEU A 25 3.56 -0.28 13.36
C LEU A 25 4.01 -1.74 13.50
N PRO A 26 4.81 -2.07 14.54
CA PRO A 26 4.23 -2.73 15.72
C PRO A 26 4.94 -2.45 17.06
N GLY A 27 4.21 -2.44 18.18
CA GLY A 27 4.81 -2.46 19.53
C GLY A 27 3.77 -2.53 20.65
N ASN A 28 3.88 -3.54 21.52
CA ASN A 28 2.92 -3.94 22.58
C ASN A 28 2.72 -2.90 23.72
N SER A 29 3.19 -1.65 23.57
CA SER A 29 3.02 -0.58 24.56
C SER A 29 3.22 0.86 24.02
N ARG A 30 3.67 1.07 22.79
CA ARG A 30 3.80 2.40 22.18
C ARG A 30 3.52 2.35 20.68
N VAL A 31 2.74 3.31 20.22
CA VAL A 31 2.11 3.35 18.88
C VAL A 31 3.11 3.72 17.77
N VAL A 32 4.34 4.12 18.09
CA VAL A 32 5.38 4.39 17.08
C VAL A 32 6.76 4.22 17.70
N GLU A 33 7.49 3.17 17.32
CA GLU A 33 8.87 2.94 17.75
C GLU A 33 9.80 3.01 16.54
N PHE A 34 10.60 4.07 16.48
CA PHE A 34 11.55 4.36 15.40
C PHE A 34 12.95 3.85 15.78
N ASN A 35 13.10 2.60 16.26
CA ASN A 35 14.44 2.07 16.50
C ASN A 35 14.53 0.54 16.68
N ASN A 36 14.13 -0.23 15.68
CA ASN A 36 14.73 -1.57 15.54
C ASN A 36 14.86 -1.90 14.05
N MET A 37 16.09 -2.06 13.58
CA MET A 37 16.45 -2.53 12.23
C MET A 37 16.01 -3.99 11.95
N GLN A 38 14.93 -4.44 12.59
CA GLN A 38 14.15 -5.58 12.15
C GLN A 38 12.91 -5.01 11.47
N THR A 39 12.94 -4.93 10.13
CA THR A 39 11.70 -4.97 9.35
C THR A 39 10.98 -6.26 9.72
N SER A 40 10.21 -6.23 10.81
CA SER A 40 9.44 -7.37 11.29
C SER A 40 8.61 -7.85 10.12
N GLY A 41 8.78 -9.10 9.69
CA GLY A 41 8.05 -9.65 8.55
C GLY A 41 6.54 -9.38 8.64
N VAL A 42 6.02 -9.19 9.86
CA VAL A 42 4.66 -8.73 10.16
C VAL A 42 4.31 -7.40 9.50
N SER A 43 5.17 -6.38 9.54
CA SER A 43 4.90 -5.07 8.91
C SER A 43 4.79 -5.18 7.40
N ILE A 44 5.63 -6.03 6.78
CA ILE A 44 5.57 -6.30 5.34
C ILE A 44 4.28 -7.07 5.02
N LEU A 45 3.92 -8.06 5.85
CA LEU A 45 2.69 -8.84 5.71
C LEU A 45 1.44 -7.95 5.79
N VAL A 46 1.36 -7.09 6.80
CA VAL A 46 0.24 -6.15 7.00
C VAL A 46 0.15 -5.17 5.83
N HIS A 47 1.26 -4.55 5.44
CA HIS A 47 1.29 -3.65 4.28
C HIS A 47 0.83 -4.37 3.01
N THR A 48 1.31 -5.59 2.76
CA THR A 48 0.96 -6.38 1.57
C THR A 48 -0.53 -6.69 1.52
N ILE A 49 -1.13 -7.10 2.64
CA ILE A 49 -2.56 -7.40 2.73
C ILE A 49 -3.40 -6.14 2.49
N ILE A 50 -3.06 -5.02 3.14
CA ILE A 50 -3.80 -3.76 2.99
C ILE A 50 -3.69 -3.23 1.56
N TYR A 51 -2.47 -3.22 1.02
CA TYR A 51 -2.19 -2.78 -0.35
C TYR A 51 -2.97 -3.62 -1.36
N PHE A 52 -2.93 -4.95 -1.23
CA PHE A 52 -3.66 -5.87 -2.10
C PHE A 52 -5.18 -5.66 -2.03
N GLY A 53 -5.73 -5.51 -0.82
CA GLY A 53 -7.16 -5.27 -0.62
C GLY A 53 -7.63 -3.97 -1.28
N LEU A 54 -6.89 -2.88 -1.08
CA LEU A 54 -7.24 -1.58 -1.66
C LEU A 54 -7.15 -1.61 -3.20
N VAL A 55 -6.05 -2.13 -3.76
CA VAL A 55 -5.90 -2.25 -5.22
C VAL A 55 -7.05 -3.08 -5.81
N THR A 56 -7.42 -4.18 -5.18
CA THR A 56 -8.53 -5.03 -5.63
C THR A 56 -9.87 -4.27 -5.62
N ILE A 57 -10.15 -3.49 -4.58
CA ILE A 57 -11.36 -2.66 -4.51
C ILE A 57 -11.36 -1.60 -5.62
N PHE A 58 -10.28 -0.84 -5.77
CA PHE A 58 -10.21 0.24 -6.77
C PHE A 58 -10.27 -0.27 -8.21
N LEU A 59 -9.65 -1.41 -8.50
CA LEU A 59 -9.61 -1.95 -9.86
C LEU A 59 -10.82 -2.81 -10.21
N ILE A 60 -11.26 -3.68 -9.29
CA ILE A 60 -12.33 -4.65 -9.58
C ILE A 60 -13.69 -4.13 -9.16
N ALA A 61 -13.82 -3.58 -7.94
CA ALA A 61 -15.13 -3.14 -7.44
C ALA A 61 -15.56 -1.79 -8.01
N ILE A 62 -14.61 -0.84 -8.17
CA ILE A 62 -14.89 0.49 -8.74
C ILE A 62 -14.75 0.48 -10.27
N GLY A 63 -13.88 -0.36 -10.84
CA GLY A 63 -13.69 -0.44 -12.30
C GLY A 63 -13.07 0.82 -12.89
N VAL A 64 -12.07 1.40 -12.21
CA VAL A 64 -11.39 2.60 -12.71
C VAL A 64 -10.53 2.24 -13.92
N HIS A 65 -10.94 2.75 -15.08
CA HIS A 65 -10.20 2.61 -16.33
C HIS A 65 -9.75 4.00 -16.82
N ILE A 66 -8.47 4.14 -17.14
CA ILE A 66 -7.89 5.37 -17.67
C ILE A 66 -7.32 5.05 -19.05
N TYR A 67 -8.09 5.36 -20.09
CA TYR A 67 -7.61 5.23 -21.46
C TYR A 67 -6.86 6.50 -21.86
N THR A 68 -5.56 6.39 -22.12
CA THR A 68 -4.78 7.49 -22.71
C THR A 68 -4.58 7.24 -24.19
N GLY A 69 -4.88 8.28 -25.00
CA GLY A 69 -4.83 8.33 -26.46
C GLY A 69 -3.56 7.76 -27.10
#